data_AF-A0A0R3VWX3-F1
#
_entry.id   AF-A0A0R3VWX3-F1
#
_cell.length_a   1.000
_cell.length_b   1.000
_cell.length_c   1.000
_cell.angle_alpha   90.00
_cell.angle_beta   90.00
_cell.angle_gamma   90.00
#
_symmetry.space_group_name_H-M   'P 1'
#
loop_
_entity.id
_entity.type
_entity.pdbx_description
1 polymer ?
#
loop_
_entity_poly.entity_id
_entity_poly.type
_entity_poly.pdbx_seq_one_letter_code
_entity_poly.pdbx_strand_id
1 'polypeptide(L)'
;MIRKNCGPIFDFDPFSLYRYISWVEETYPSLGAASELRSILYRCVKETSGLEGVHNHPTYVGVWLKLVNYCDAPTELFNLLFHKGVGTLSANFYISWAEQIQHLPERASTQPLKKWAHLATIFARGLRAGAQPIVLLEDRAE
;
A
#
# COMPACT_ATOMS: atom_id res chain seq x y z
N MET A 1 -26.66 9.31 -20.28
CA MET A 1 -25.44 9.82 -20.96
C MET A 1 -24.53 10.44 -19.91
N ILE A 2 -23.60 9.64 -19.37
CA ILE A 2 -22.58 10.12 -18.43
C ILE A 2 -21.57 10.93 -19.25
N ARG A 3 -21.44 12.23 -18.96
CA ARG A 3 -20.54 13.11 -19.70
C ARG A 3 -19.10 12.61 -19.57
N LYS A 4 -18.52 12.20 -20.70
CA LYS A 4 -17.08 11.97 -20.91
C LYS A 4 -16.31 13.30 -20.87
N ASN A 5 -16.30 13.98 -19.73
CA ASN A 5 -15.37 15.09 -19.50
C ASN A 5 -14.14 14.60 -18.72
N CYS A 6 -13.43 13.63 -19.30
CA CYS A 6 -12.00 13.51 -19.06
C CYS A 6 -11.33 14.52 -20.00
N GLY A 7 -11.32 15.80 -19.60
CA GLY A 7 -10.40 16.77 -20.17
C GLY A 7 -8.94 16.33 -19.92
N PRO A 8 -7.94 16.95 -20.58
CA PRO A 8 -6.57 16.53 -20.45
C PRO A 8 -6.13 16.68 -18.99
N ILE A 9 -5.98 15.57 -18.28
CA ILE A 9 -5.40 15.51 -16.94
C ILE A 9 -3.90 15.76 -17.12
N PHE A 10 -3.50 17.02 -17.31
CA PHE A 10 -2.11 17.43 -17.43
C PHE A 10 -1.93 18.83 -16.84
N ASP A 11 -2.20 18.95 -15.54
CA ASP A 11 -1.32 19.72 -14.68
C ASP A 11 -0.65 18.70 -13.76
N PHE A 12 0.65 18.47 -13.97
CA PHE A 12 1.50 17.51 -13.26
C PHE A 12 1.79 17.95 -11.81
N ASP A 13 0.75 18.28 -11.06
CA ASP A 13 0.87 18.60 -9.66
C ASP A 13 0.55 17.38 -8.79
N PRO A 14 1.42 17.00 -7.83
CA PRO A 14 1.17 15.88 -6.92
C PRO A 14 -0.16 16.00 -6.16
N PHE A 15 -0.64 17.21 -5.84
CA PHE A 15 -1.92 17.42 -5.17
C PHE A 15 -3.12 17.16 -6.09
N SER A 16 -2.98 17.38 -7.40
CA SER A 16 -4.01 17.03 -8.39
C SER A 16 -4.25 15.52 -8.47
N LEU A 17 -3.20 14.70 -8.33
CA LEU A 17 -3.33 13.24 -8.30
C LEU A 17 -3.99 12.75 -6.99
N TYR A 18 -3.66 13.36 -5.85
CA TYR A 18 -4.31 13.03 -4.58
C TYR A 18 -5.79 13.39 -4.59
N ARG A 19 -6.15 14.56 -5.12
CA ARG A 19 -7.54 14.97 -5.32
C ARG A 19 -8.28 14.02 -6.26
N TYR A 20 -7.62 13.54 -7.31
CA TYR A 20 -8.21 12.57 -8.24
C TYR A 20 -8.49 11.23 -7.57
N ILE A 21 -7.57 10.72 -6.74
CA ILE A 21 -7.79 9.47 -6.00
C ILE A 21 -8.97 9.63 -5.03
N SER A 22 -9.02 10.69 -4.24
CA SER A 22 -10.15 10.96 -3.35
C SER A 22 -11.47 11.06 -4.12
N TRP A 23 -11.48 11.74 -5.27
CA TRP A 23 -12.67 11.83 -6.12
C TRP A 23 -13.13 10.45 -6.63
N VAL A 24 -12.21 9.56 -7.03
CA VAL A 24 -12.56 8.20 -7.45
C VAL A 24 -13.17 7.41 -6.30
N GLU A 25 -12.65 7.54 -5.07
CA GLU A 25 -13.20 6.86 -3.89
C GLU A 25 -14.60 7.35 -3.52
N GLU A 26 -14.83 8.67 -3.61
CA GLU A 26 -16.15 9.27 -3.37
C GLU A 26 -17.18 8.91 -4.44
N THR A 27 -16.72 8.76 -5.70
CA THR A 27 -17.61 8.51 -6.85
C THR A 27 -17.99 7.03 -6.99
N TYR A 28 -17.18 6.10 -6.46
CA TYR A 28 -17.38 4.65 -6.62
C TYR A 28 -17.36 3.90 -5.27
N PRO A 29 -18.40 4.07 -4.42
CA PRO A 29 -18.44 3.47 -3.08
C PRO A 29 -18.62 1.93 -3.07
N SER A 30 -19.07 1.32 -4.17
CA SER A 30 -19.17 -0.13 -4.34
C SER A 30 -18.30 -0.60 -5.51
N LEU A 31 -17.43 -1.59 -5.26
CA LEU A 31 -16.43 -2.15 -6.19
C LEU A 31 -17.04 -2.75 -7.48
N GLY A 32 -17.53 -1.90 -8.38
CA GLY A 32 -17.95 -2.27 -9.75
C GLY A 32 -16.91 -1.95 -10.83
N ALA A 33 -15.85 -1.24 -10.47
CA ALA A 33 -14.84 -0.71 -11.39
C ALA A 33 -13.40 -1.10 -10.98
N ALA A 34 -13.21 -2.30 -10.43
CA ALA A 34 -11.92 -2.76 -9.91
C ALA A 34 -10.77 -2.64 -10.94
N SER A 35 -11.05 -2.85 -12.23
CA SER A 35 -10.06 -2.70 -13.31
C SER A 35 -9.67 -1.23 -13.57
N GLU A 36 -10.64 -0.32 -13.55
CA GLU A 36 -10.39 1.12 -13.73
C GLU A 36 -9.67 1.71 -12.52
N LEU A 37 -10.10 1.35 -11.31
CA LEU A 37 -9.46 1.78 -10.07
C LEU A 37 -8.01 1.29 -10.00
N ARG A 38 -7.73 0.01 -10.31
CA ARG A 38 -6.37 -0.52 -10.39
C ARG A 38 -5.51 0.27 -11.39
N SER A 39 -6.05 0.57 -12.57
CA SER A 39 -5.33 1.31 -13.61
C SER A 39 -5.00 2.74 -13.19
N ILE A 40 -5.93 3.39 -12.48
CA ILE A 40 -5.74 4.73 -11.90
C ILE A 40 -4.66 4.71 -10.81
N LEU A 41 -4.73 3.77 -9.86
CA LEU A 41 -3.75 3.62 -8.79
C LEU A 41 -2.35 3.37 -9.35
N TYR A 42 -2.23 2.48 -10.34
CA TYR A 42 -0.96 2.20 -11.00
C TYR A 42 -0.37 3.43 -11.70
N ARG A 43 -1.20 4.18 -12.44
CA ARG A 43 -0.77 5.42 -13.07
C ARG A 43 -0.30 6.44 -12.04
N CYS A 44 -1.04 6.62 -10.95
CA CYS A 44 -0.64 7.54 -9.87
C CYS A 44 0.74 7.21 -9.33
N VAL A 45 0.98 5.94 -8.98
CA VAL A 45 2.28 5.48 -8.47
C VAL A 45 3.41 5.73 -9.47
N LYS A 46 3.17 5.40 -10.75
CA LYS A 46 4.17 5.54 -11.80
C LYS A 46 4.59 7.00 -11.98
N GLU A 47 3.63 7.92 -12.09
CA GLU A 47 3.89 9.35 -12.30
C GLU A 47 4.53 10.02 -11.07
N THR A 48 4.19 9.58 -9.86
CA THR A 48 4.71 10.18 -8.61
C THR A 48 6.01 9.54 -8.12
N SER A 49 6.43 8.40 -8.69
CA SER A 49 7.63 7.67 -8.24
C SER A 49 8.95 8.46 -8.31
N GLY A 50 9.03 9.48 -9.16
CA GLY A 50 10.22 10.33 -9.30
C GLY A 50 10.26 11.55 -8.36
N LEU A 51 9.22 11.78 -7.56
CA LEU A 51 9.14 12.92 -6.66
C LEU A 51 10.04 12.72 -5.43
N GLU A 52 10.81 13.73 -5.08
CA GLU A 52 11.67 13.69 -3.91
C GLU A 52 10.84 13.56 -2.61
N GLY A 53 11.25 12.67 -1.72
CA GLY A 53 10.59 12.46 -0.42
C GLY A 53 9.24 11.72 -0.47
N VAL A 54 8.76 11.33 -1.65
CA VAL A 54 7.43 10.72 -1.82
C VAL A 54 7.31 9.33 -1.18
N HIS A 55 8.42 8.59 -1.08
CA HIS A 55 8.44 7.17 -0.69
C HIS A 55 7.77 6.88 0.66
N ASN A 56 7.82 7.82 1.60
CA ASN A 56 7.22 7.68 2.93
C ASN A 56 6.06 8.66 3.16
N HIS A 57 5.63 9.37 2.12
CA HIS A 57 4.48 10.27 2.21
C HIS A 57 3.20 9.45 2.46
N PRO A 58 2.38 9.79 3.47
CA PRO A 58 1.23 8.96 3.87
C PRO A 58 0.29 8.59 2.73
N THR A 59 0.00 9.56 1.85
CA THR A 59 -0.90 9.33 0.72
C THR A 59 -0.29 8.40 -0.33
N TYR A 60 1.01 8.52 -0.61
CA TYR A 60 1.69 7.65 -1.58
C TYR A 60 1.76 6.21 -1.07
N VAL A 61 2.08 6.03 0.22
CA VAL A 61 2.03 4.73 0.87
C VAL A 61 0.61 4.16 0.86
N GLY A 62 -0.40 4.98 1.14
CA GLY A 62 -1.81 4.57 1.08
C GLY A 62 -2.24 4.06 -0.30
N VAL A 63 -1.77 4.68 -1.39
CA VAL A 63 -2.02 4.20 -2.76
C VAL A 63 -1.39 2.83 -2.99
N TRP A 64 -0.16 2.62 -2.54
CA TRP A 64 0.49 1.31 -2.62
C TRP A 64 -0.26 0.24 -1.84
N LEU A 65 -0.70 0.52 -0.60
CA LEU A 65 -1.47 -0.43 0.21
C LEU A 65 -2.79 -0.82 -0.45
N LYS A 66 -3.46 0.11 -1.14
CA LYS A 66 -4.64 -0.20 -1.96
C LYS A 66 -4.29 -1.06 -3.16
N LEU A 67 -3.20 -0.73 -3.87
CA LEU A 67 -2.76 -1.44 -5.07
C LEU A 67 -2.41 -2.90 -4.79
N VAL A 68 -1.82 -3.19 -3.61
CA VAL A 68 -1.49 -4.56 -3.16
C VAL A 68 -2.70 -5.49 -3.20
N ASN A 69 -3.91 -5.00 -2.87
CA ASN A 69 -5.13 -5.81 -2.90
C ASN A 69 -5.54 -6.27 -4.30
N TYR A 70 -4.97 -5.68 -5.35
CA TYR A 70 -5.20 -6.04 -6.75
C TYR A 70 -4.06 -6.86 -7.37
N CYS A 71 -3.05 -7.24 -6.58
CA CYS A 71 -1.90 -8.01 -7.02
C CYS A 71 -2.06 -9.50 -6.70
N ASP A 72 -1.66 -10.37 -7.61
CA ASP A 72 -1.66 -11.82 -7.41
C ASP A 72 -0.58 -12.29 -6.41
N ALA A 73 0.45 -11.46 -6.21
CA ALA A 73 1.63 -11.74 -5.40
C ALA A 73 1.90 -10.58 -4.42
N PRO A 74 1.03 -10.34 -3.41
CA PRO A 74 1.13 -9.19 -2.52
C PRO A 74 2.37 -9.24 -1.61
N THR A 75 2.84 -10.43 -1.24
CA THR A 75 4.02 -10.61 -0.39
C THR A 75 5.30 -10.16 -1.08
N GLU A 76 5.46 -10.51 -2.35
CA GLU A 76 6.58 -10.13 -3.20
C GLU A 76 6.58 -8.60 -3.41
N LEU A 77 5.41 -8.00 -3.60
CA LEU A 77 5.27 -6.55 -3.71
C LEU A 77 5.70 -5.84 -2.42
N PHE A 78 5.28 -6.31 -1.24
CA PHE A 78 5.74 -5.73 0.02
C PHE A 78 7.25 -5.81 0.20
N ASN A 79 7.87 -6.94 -0.15
CA ASN A 79 9.33 -7.07 -0.13
C ASN A 79 10.01 -6.07 -1.07
N LEU A 80 9.48 -5.89 -2.28
CA LEU A 80 9.99 -4.92 -3.25
C LEU A 80 9.89 -3.49 -2.70
N LEU A 81 8.73 -3.10 -2.16
CA LEU A 81 8.50 -1.77 -1.59
C LEU A 81 9.46 -1.50 -0.43
N PHE A 82 9.63 -2.48 0.46
CA PHE A 82 10.58 -2.39 1.57
C PHE A 82 12.02 -2.20 1.07
N HIS A 83 12.46 -2.98 0.07
CA HIS A 83 13.80 -2.81 -0.54
C HIS A 83 13.98 -1.46 -1.24
N LYS A 84 12.90 -0.87 -1.76
CA LYS A 84 12.91 0.46 -2.36
C LYS A 84 12.79 1.60 -1.34
N GLY A 85 12.62 1.29 -0.06
CA GLY A 85 12.43 2.30 1.00
C GLY A 85 11.06 2.96 0.98
N VAL A 86 10.08 2.35 0.31
CA VAL A 86 8.71 2.86 0.21
C VAL A 86 7.90 2.36 1.40
N GLY A 87 7.30 3.28 2.15
CA GLY A 87 6.46 2.98 3.30
C GLY A 87 7.20 2.49 4.55
N THR A 88 8.53 2.46 4.54
CA THR A 88 9.34 1.96 5.68
C THR A 88 9.22 2.82 6.93
N LEU A 89 8.75 4.07 6.83
CA LEU A 89 8.48 4.94 7.98
C LEU A 89 6.99 4.95 8.38
N SER A 90 6.15 4.12 7.77
CA SER A 90 4.71 4.07 8.04
C SER A 90 4.36 2.79 8.81
N ALA A 91 3.76 2.91 9.99
CA ALA A 91 3.32 1.75 10.77
C ALA A 91 2.25 0.94 9.99
N ASN A 92 1.36 1.62 9.28
CA ASN A 92 0.33 0.99 8.45
C ASN A 92 0.92 0.07 7.38
N PHE A 93 2.11 0.37 6.86
CA PHE A 93 2.78 -0.50 5.90
C PHE A 93 3.09 -1.88 6.49
N TYR A 94 3.67 -1.92 7.70
CA TYR A 94 4.02 -3.16 8.38
C TYR A 94 2.78 -3.93 8.85
N ILE A 95 1.73 -3.23 9.28
CA ILE A 95 0.45 -3.84 9.67
C ILE A 95 -0.19 -4.54 8.48
N SER A 96 -0.35 -3.82 7.35
CA SER A 96 -0.93 -4.42 6.14
C SER A 96 -0.08 -5.55 5.58
N TRP A 97 1.25 -5.47 5.71
CA TRP A 97 2.13 -6.58 5.34
C TRP A 97 1.88 -7.80 6.23
N ALA A 98 1.81 -7.62 7.54
CA ALA A 98 1.52 -8.69 8.49
C ALA A 98 0.15 -9.33 8.23
N GLU A 99 -0.88 -8.53 7.95
CA GLU A 99 -2.22 -9.01 7.59
C GLU A 99 -2.18 -9.92 6.34
N GLN A 100 -1.43 -9.55 5.30
CA GLN A 100 -1.28 -10.41 4.12
C GLN A 100 -0.67 -11.76 4.48
N ILE A 101 0.38 -11.77 5.31
CA ILE A 101 1.01 -13.03 5.77
C ILE A 101 0.02 -13.85 6.60
N GLN A 102 -0.81 -13.20 7.42
CA GLN A 102 -1.86 -13.87 8.21
C GLN A 102 -2.93 -14.52 7.33
N HIS A 103 -3.32 -13.90 6.24
CA HIS A 103 -4.34 -14.43 5.32
C HIS A 103 -3.82 -15.49 4.34
N LEU A 104 -2.50 -15.69 4.24
CA LEU A 104 -1.95 -16.75 3.39
C LEU A 104 -2.44 -18.13 3.87
N PRO A 105 -2.89 -18.99 2.92
CA PRO A 105 -3.37 -20.33 3.26
C PRO A 105 -2.23 -21.16 3.85
N GLU A 106 -2.55 -21.90 4.92
CA GLU A 106 -1.62 -22.83 5.54
C GLU A 106 -1.33 -23.97 4.56
N ARG A 107 -0.17 -23.91 3.90
CA ARG A 107 0.36 -25.05 3.15
C ARG A 107 0.98 -26.01 4.17
N ALA A 108 0.87 -27.32 3.94
CA ALA A 108 1.43 -28.35 4.83
C ALA A 108 2.94 -28.18 5.14
N SER A 109 3.67 -27.40 4.33
CA SER A 109 5.08 -27.04 4.50
C SER A 109 5.34 -25.82 5.41
N THR A 110 4.33 -24.98 5.67
CA THR A 110 4.44 -23.76 6.48
C THR A 110 3.94 -24.06 7.88
N GLN A 111 4.82 -24.60 8.73
CA GLN A 111 4.51 -24.80 10.15
C GLN A 111 4.05 -23.47 10.77
N PRO A 112 3.02 -23.47 11.64
CA PRO A 112 2.51 -22.26 12.29
C PRO A 112 3.63 -21.40 12.91
N LEU A 113 4.64 -22.04 13.51
CA LEU A 113 5.80 -21.36 14.10
C LEU A 113 6.59 -20.49 13.09
N LYS A 114 6.74 -20.93 11.84
CA LYS A 114 7.43 -20.16 10.79
C LYS A 114 6.65 -18.91 10.40
N LYS A 115 5.32 -18.98 10.43
CA LYS A 115 4.43 -17.84 10.16
C LYS A 115 4.57 -16.78 11.25
N TRP A 116 4.50 -17.19 12.52
CA TRP A 116 4.71 -16.28 13.67
C TRP A 116 6.09 -15.63 13.67
N ALA A 117 7.15 -16.41 13.41
CA ALA A 117 8.50 -15.87 13.29
C ALA A 117 8.63 -14.83 12.15
N HIS A 118 7.92 -15.04 11.04
CA HIS A 118 7.90 -14.09 9.93
C HIS A 118 7.17 -12.79 10.32
N LEU A 119 6.01 -12.89 10.99
CA LEU A 119 5.26 -11.73 11.48
C LEU A 119 6.10 -10.90 12.48
N ALA A 120 6.73 -11.56 13.46
CA ALA A 120 7.63 -10.91 14.41
C ALA A 120 8.78 -10.19 13.69
N THR A 121 9.32 -10.79 12.63
CA THR A 121 10.37 -10.15 11.81
C THR A 121 9.87 -8.88 11.13
N ILE A 122 8.63 -8.88 10.63
CA ILE A 122 8.00 -7.70 9.98
C ILE A 122 7.82 -6.57 11.00
N PHE A 123 7.24 -6.85 12.18
CA PHE A 123 7.05 -5.83 13.21
C PHE A 123 8.38 -5.30 13.76
N ALA A 124 9.35 -6.18 14.00
CA ALA A 124 10.68 -5.78 14.42
C ALA A 124 11.40 -4.89 13.39
N ARG A 125 11.14 -5.09 12.08
CA ARG A 125 11.64 -4.17 11.03
C ARG A 125 11.00 -2.79 11.14
N GLY A 126 9.68 -2.71 11.38
CA GLY A 126 8.98 -1.44 11.54
C GLY A 126 9.44 -0.67 12.78
N LEU A 127 9.63 -1.36 13.90
CA LEU A 127 10.17 -0.76 15.13
C LEU A 127 11.59 -0.22 14.90
N ARG A 128 12.48 -1.00 14.28
CA ARG A 128 13.86 -0.55 13.97
C ARG A 128 13.89 0.62 12.99
N ALA A 129 12.94 0.69 12.06
CA ALA A 129 12.83 1.79 11.12
C ALA A 129 12.25 3.07 11.75
N GLY A 130 11.73 3.00 12.99
CA GLY A 130 11.06 4.12 13.65
C GLY A 130 9.73 4.49 12.99
N ALA A 131 9.04 3.50 12.42
CA ALA A 131 7.80 3.72 11.68
C ALA A 131 6.70 4.32 12.55
N GLN A 132 5.99 5.32 12.02
CA GLN A 132 4.99 6.09 12.77
C GLN A 132 3.55 5.75 12.35
N PRO A 133 2.59 5.84 13.29
CA PRO A 133 2.78 5.99 14.74
C PRO A 133 3.30 4.70 15.37
N ILE A 134 4.39 4.78 16.15
CA ILE A 134 5.13 3.61 16.65
C ILE A 134 4.30 2.71 17.56
N VAL A 135 3.38 3.30 18.34
CA VAL A 135 2.48 2.60 19.27
C VAL A 135 1.66 1.50 18.58
N LEU A 136 1.34 1.65 17.29
CA LEU A 136 0.59 0.62 16.57
C LEU A 136 1.41 -0.65 16.33
N LEU A 137 2.74 -0.56 16.37
CA LEU A 137 3.63 -1.70 16.19
C LEU A 137 4.02 -2.35 17.52
N GLU A 138 4.05 -1.59 18.61
CA GLU A 138 4.40 -2.07 19.95
C GLU A 138 3.37 -3.10 20.44
N ASP A 139 2.07 -2.77 20.38
CA ASP A 139 0.96 -3.66 20.78
C ASP A 139 0.90 -4.99 20.02
N ARG A 140 1.58 -5.08 18.86
CA ARG A 140 1.55 -6.24 17.95
C ARG A 140 2.86 -7.04 17.97
N ALA A 141 3.87 -6.55 18.67
CA ALA A 141 5.18 -7.18 18.78
C ALA A 141 5.33 -8.03 20.06
N GLU A 142 4.35 -7.97 20.98
CA GLU A 142 4.22 -8.82 22.18
C GLU A 142 3.59 -10.18 21.87
#